data_AF-A0A961G6Y1-F1
#
_entry.id   AF-A0A961G6Y1-F1
#
_cell.length_a   1.000
_cell.length_b   1.000
_cell.length_c   1.000
_cell.angle_alpha   90.00
_cell.angle_beta   90.00
_cell.angle_gamma   90.00
#
_symmetry.space_group_name_H-M   'P 1'
#
loop_
_entity.id
_entity.type
_entity.pdbx_description
1 polymer ?
#
loop_
_entity_poly.entity_id
_entity_poly.type
_entity_poly.pdbx_seq_one_letter_code
_entity_poly.pdbx_strand_id
1 'polypeptide(L)'
;MSRPSDMRLLLDQVGYQNKIFRRNAVAAFFTIVFPLMFFLIFTTVFGNEEIEHLGVTTAQYFAPALAVFAAVSATYTNLAVGTAYQRDQGILKRVRGTPLPP
;
A
#
# COMPACT_ATOMS: atom_id res chain seq x y z
N MET A 1 -33.07 -15.03 -6.78
CA MET A 1 -31.84 -14.57 -6.10
C MET A 1 -31.65 -13.10 -6.42
N SER A 2 -31.69 -12.22 -5.41
CA SER A 2 -31.38 -10.79 -5.61
C SER A 2 -29.90 -10.64 -5.95
N ARG A 3 -29.56 -9.81 -6.94
CA ARG A 3 -28.16 -9.51 -7.26
C ARG A 3 -27.52 -8.82 -6.05
N PRO A 4 -26.28 -9.18 -5.66
CA PRO A 4 -25.58 -8.45 -4.61
C PRO A 4 -25.43 -6.98 -5.04
N SER A 5 -25.55 -6.06 -4.09
CA SER A 5 -25.36 -4.63 -4.38
C SER A 5 -23.90 -4.34 -4.73
N ASP A 6 -23.66 -3.34 -5.57
CA ASP A 6 -22.31 -2.92 -5.97
C ASP A 6 -21.44 -2.58 -4.75
N MET A 7 -22.02 -1.96 -3.74
CA MET A 7 -21.37 -1.67 -2.46
C MET A 7 -20.84 -2.96 -1.79
N ARG A 8 -21.63 -4.04 -1.80
CA ARG A 8 -21.21 -5.32 -1.21
C ARG A 8 -20.05 -5.93 -2.00
N LEU A 9 -20.11 -5.89 -3.34
CA LEU A 9 -19.03 -6.36 -4.19
C LEU A 9 -17.73 -5.57 -3.97
N LEU A 10 -17.82 -4.25 -3.83
CA LEU A 10 -16.67 -3.39 -3.52
C LEU A 10 -16.05 -3.74 -2.17
N LEU A 11 -16.86 -3.92 -1.12
CA LEU A 11 -16.37 -4.29 0.21
C LEU A 11 -15.71 -5.68 0.21
N ASP A 12 -16.31 -6.65 -0.48
CA ASP A 12 -15.73 -7.99 -0.64
C ASP A 12 -14.38 -7.91 -1.38
N GLN A 13 -14.29 -7.09 -2.43
CA GLN A 13 -13.06 -6.87 -3.19
C GLN A 13 -11.98 -6.19 -2.34
N VAL A 14 -12.31 -5.16 -1.56
CA VAL A 14 -11.37 -4.49 -0.64
C VAL A 14 -10.83 -5.49 0.40
N GLY A 15 -11.71 -6.31 0.98
CA GLY A 15 -11.31 -7.36 1.92
C GLY A 15 -10.37 -8.38 1.28
N TYR A 16 -10.66 -8.82 0.06
CA TYR A 16 -9.81 -9.73 -0.71
C TYR A 16 -8.43 -9.13 -1.02
N GLN A 17 -8.37 -7.89 -1.49
CA GLN A 17 -7.11 -7.21 -1.81
C GLN A 17 -6.24 -7.04 -0.56
N ASN A 18 -6.81 -6.60 0.56
CA ASN A 18 -6.07 -6.49 1.83
C ASN A 18 -5.57 -7.85 2.32
N LYS A 19 -6.35 -8.93 2.16
CA LYS A 19 -5.93 -10.29 2.49
C LYS A 19 -4.76 -10.76 1.64
N ILE A 20 -4.75 -10.46 0.34
CA ILE A 20 -3.63 -10.79 -0.55
C ILE A 20 -2.40 -9.96 -0.19
N PHE A 21 -2.57 -8.66 0.02
CA PHE A 21 -1.47 -7.78 0.42
C PHE A 21 -0.76 -8.31 1.66
N ARG A 22 -1.51 -8.66 2.72
CA ARG A 22 -0.95 -9.24 3.94
C ARG A 22 -0.27 -10.60 3.74
N ARG A 23 -0.65 -11.36 2.72
CA ARG A 23 -0.02 -12.64 2.36
C ARG A 23 1.25 -12.47 1.54
N ASN A 24 1.41 -11.32 0.86
CA ASN A 24 2.63 -10.97 0.18
C ASN A 24 3.58 -10.27 1.16
N ALA A 25 4.35 -11.08 1.90
CA ALA A 25 5.28 -10.59 2.92
C ALA A 25 6.29 -9.56 2.36
N VAL A 26 6.75 -9.76 1.12
CA VAL A 26 7.69 -8.85 0.45
C VAL A 26 7.03 -7.48 0.22
N ALA A 27 5.83 -7.45 -0.36
CA ALA A 27 5.12 -6.19 -0.57
C ALA A 27 4.79 -5.48 0.76
N ALA A 28 4.33 -6.23 1.76
CA ALA A 28 4.01 -5.68 3.09
C ALA A 28 5.25 -5.08 3.77
N PHE A 29 6.40 -5.75 3.70
CA PHE A 29 7.65 -5.26 4.24
C PHE A 29 8.08 -3.95 3.59
N PHE A 30 8.19 -3.90 2.26
CA PHE A 30 8.67 -2.71 1.56
C PHE A 30 7.69 -1.53 1.62
N THR A 31 6.39 -1.79 1.77
CA THR A 31 5.37 -0.75 1.85
C THR A 31 5.27 -0.12 3.25
N ILE A 32 5.38 -0.92 4.31
CA ILE A 32 5.10 -0.48 5.70
C ILE A 32 6.35 -0.51 6.57
N VAL A 33 7.04 -1.65 6.61
CA VAL A 33 8.15 -1.87 7.56
C VAL A 33 9.37 -1.05 7.15
N PHE A 34 9.70 -1.06 5.86
CA PHE A 34 10.88 -0.40 5.33
C PHE A 34 10.87 1.11 5.60
N PRO A 35 9.79 1.88 5.32
CA PRO A 35 9.76 3.31 5.62
C PRO A 35 9.80 3.60 7.11
N LEU A 36 9.13 2.78 7.94
CA LEU A 36 9.18 2.93 9.40
C LEU A 36 10.58 2.63 9.96
N MET A 37 11.31 1.69 9.37
CA MET A 37 12.70 1.43 9.73
C MET A 37 13.57 2.66 9.46
N PHE A 38 13.45 3.28 8.27
CA PHE A 38 14.16 4.52 7.97
C PHE A 38 13.76 5.66 8.89
N PHE A 39 12.47 5.77 9.22
CA PHE A 39 11.99 6.78 10.17
C PHE A 39 12.66 6.62 11.55
N LEU A 40 12.70 5.38 12.06
CA LEU A 40 13.38 5.07 13.33
C LEU A 40 14.88 5.36 13.25
N ILE A 41 15.54 4.93 12.17
CA ILE A 41 16.97 5.17 11.98
C ILE A 41 17.26 6.68 11.95
N PHE A 42 16.50 7.46 11.19
CA PHE A 42 16.74 8.89 11.08
C PHE A 42 16.50 9.62 12.39
N THR A 43 15.40 9.31 13.10
CA THR A 43 15.10 9.95 14.39
C THR A 43 16.04 9.52 15.52
N THR A 44 16.66 8.34 15.43
CA THR A 44 17.62 7.86 16.44
C THR A 44 19.05 8.30 16.16
N VAL A 45 19.47 8.28 14.89
CA VAL A 45 20.84 8.64 14.47
C VAL A 45 21.04 10.15 14.40
N PHE A 46 20.07 10.89 13.83
CA PHE A 46 20.14 12.36 13.76
C PHE A 46 19.52 13.03 14.98
N GLY A 47 18.96 12.25 15.90
CA GLY A 47 18.15 12.77 17.00
C GLY A 47 16.82 13.34 16.54
N ASN A 48 16.10 13.94 17.48
CA ASN A 48 14.81 14.59 17.25
C ASN A 48 14.80 16.04 17.75
N GLU A 49 15.94 16.71 17.61
CA GLU A 49 16.07 18.13 17.92
C GLU A 49 15.35 18.99 16.87
N GLU A 50 15.09 20.24 17.23
CA GLU A 50 14.49 21.20 16.33
C GLU A 50 15.51 21.65 15.28
N ILE A 51 15.10 21.63 14.01
CA ILE A 51 15.94 22.10 12.91
C ILE A 51 15.88 23.63 12.91
N GLU A 52 16.99 24.27 13.26
CA GLU A 52 17.11 25.72 13.55
C GLU A 52 16.50 26.64 12.47
N HIS A 53 16.53 26.24 11.19
CA HIS A 53 15.98 27.03 10.08
C HIS A 53 14.55 26.68 9.67
N LEU A 54 14.00 25.56 10.15
CA LEU A 54 12.67 25.08 9.76
C LEU A 54 11.65 25.16 10.90
N GLY A 55 12.08 25.27 12.16
CA GLY A 55 11.19 25.34 13.33
C GLY A 55 10.37 24.06 13.56
N VAL A 56 10.86 22.93 13.05
CA VAL A 56 10.24 21.60 13.17
C VAL A 56 11.28 20.58 13.60
N THR A 57 10.85 19.54 14.31
CA THR A 57 11.76 18.47 14.70
C THR A 57 12.12 17.58 13.51
N THR A 58 13.25 16.87 13.60
CA THR A 58 13.66 15.87 12.61
C THR A 58 12.55 14.86 12.30
N ALA A 59 11.81 14.38 13.32
CA ALA A 59 10.67 13.49 13.12
C ALA A 59 9.54 14.15 12.32
N GLN A 60 9.20 15.41 12.61
CA GLN A 60 8.15 16.15 11.90
C GLN A 60 8.54 16.40 10.44
N TYR A 61 9.83 16.55 10.15
CA TYR A 61 10.33 16.70 8.80
C TYR A 61 10.24 15.40 7.98
N PHE A 62 10.70 14.27 8.54
CA PHE A 62 10.77 13.00 7.80
C PHE A 62 9.47 12.19 7.78
N ALA A 63 8.60 12.33 8.79
CA ALA A 63 7.33 11.61 8.87
C ALA A 63 6.45 11.76 7.61
N PRO A 64 6.14 12.97 7.11
CA PRO A 64 5.30 13.12 5.92
C PRO A 64 5.98 12.57 4.65
N ALA A 65 7.29 12.74 4.51
CA ALA A 65 8.03 12.20 3.36
C ALA A 65 7.94 10.67 3.29
N LEU A 66 8.12 10.00 4.43
CA LEU A 66 8.05 8.55 4.52
C LEU A 66 6.61 8.02 4.43
N ALA A 67 5.61 8.79 4.91
CA ALA A 67 4.21 8.49 4.71
C ALA A 67 3.83 8.53 3.22
N VAL A 68 4.31 9.54 2.48
CA VAL A 68 4.11 9.62 1.02
C VAL A 68 4.80 8.45 0.32
N PHE A 69 6.04 8.11 0.71
CA PHE A 69 6.74 6.95 0.16
C PHE A 69 5.93 5.65 0.34
N ALA A 70 5.38 5.43 1.54
CA ALA A 70 4.54 4.26 1.83
C ALA A 70 3.25 4.27 0.98
N ALA A 71 2.60 5.43 0.85
CA ALA A 71 1.39 5.59 0.05
C ALA A 71 1.64 5.32 -1.45
N VAL A 72 2.74 5.82 -2.01
CA VAL A 72 3.13 5.56 -3.41
C VAL A 72 3.48 4.09 -3.61
N SER A 73 4.20 3.47 -2.67
CA SER A 73 4.50 2.04 -2.74
C SER A 73 3.22 1.18 -2.76
N ALA A 74 2.23 1.55 -1.93
CA ALA A 74 0.94 0.86 -1.87
C ALA A 74 0.08 1.06 -3.12
N THR A 75 0.02 2.28 -3.65
CA THR A 75 -0.94 2.65 -4.70
C THR A 75 -0.36 2.59 -6.11
N TYR A 76 0.96 2.62 -6.28
CA TYR A 76 1.61 2.53 -7.58
C TYR A 76 2.37 1.21 -7.73
N THR A 77 3.40 1.00 -6.91
CA THR A 77 4.31 -0.15 -7.06
C THR A 77 3.58 -1.48 -6.89
N ASN A 78 2.79 -1.63 -5.82
CA ASN A 78 2.04 -2.87 -5.57
C ASN A 78 0.97 -3.12 -6.64
N LEU A 79 0.32 -2.08 -7.15
CA LEU A 79 -0.64 -2.22 -8.25
C LEU A 79 0.06 -2.65 -9.55
N ALA A 80 1.14 -1.99 -9.94
CA ALA A 80 1.87 -2.30 -11.16
C ALA A 80 2.37 -3.76 -11.17
N VAL A 81 3.02 -4.18 -10.08
CA VAL A 81 3.51 -5.57 -9.91
C VAL A 81 2.33 -6.55 -9.84
N GLY A 82 1.29 -6.22 -9.08
CA GLY A 82 0.10 -7.06 -8.94
C GLY A 82 -0.63 -7.29 -10.26
N THR A 83 -0.79 -6.26 -11.08
CA THR A 83 -1.41 -6.36 -12.41
C THR A 83 -0.57 -7.23 -13.35
N ALA A 84 0.76 -7.04 -13.37
CA ALA A 84 1.65 -7.89 -14.16
C ALA A 84 1.53 -9.37 -13.76
N TYR A 85 1.54 -9.65 -12.45
CA TYR A 85 1.37 -11.01 -11.94
C TYR A 85 0.00 -11.60 -12.30
N GLN A 86 -1.09 -10.84 -12.15
CA GLN A 86 -2.43 -11.29 -12.53
C GLN A 86 -2.57 -11.55 -14.03
N ARG A 87 -1.87 -10.77 -14.86
CA ARG A 87 -1.79 -10.99 -16.32
C ARG A 87 -1.11 -12.32 -16.62
N ASP A 88 0.05 -12.57 -16.02
CA ASP A 88 0.85 -13.76 -16.26
C ASP A 88 0.12 -15.04 -15.79
N GLN A 89 -0.65 -14.94 -14.69
CA GLN A 89 -1.51 -16.02 -14.22
C GLN A 89 -2.87 -16.16 -14.94
N GLY A 90 -3.11 -15.34 -15.98
CA GLY A 90 -4.37 -15.33 -16.72
C GLY A 90 -5.60 -14.98 -15.87
N ILE A 91 -5.43 -14.39 -14.68
CA ILE A 91 -6.53 -13.99 -13.79
C ILE A 91 -7.42 -12.97 -14.49
N LEU A 92 -6.82 -11.99 -15.18
CA LEU A 92 -7.55 -10.94 -15.89
C LEU A 92 -8.49 -11.51 -16.97
N LYS A 93 -8.09 -12.59 -17.65
CA LYS A 93 -8.92 -13.28 -18.65
C LYS A 93 -10.12 -13.99 -18.00
N ARG A 94 -9.90 -14.63 -16.85
CA ARG A 94 -10.96 -15.31 -16.09
C ARG A 94 -11.98 -14.31 -15.55
N VAL A 95 -11.53 -13.20 -14.96
CA VAL A 95 -12.41 -12.14 -14.46
C VAL A 95 -13.31 -11.60 -15.58
N ARG A 96 -12.76 -11.36 -16.77
CA ARG A 96 -13.53 -10.92 -17.95
C ARG A 96 -14.61 -11.90 -18.41
N GLY A 97 -14.45 -13.20 -18.11
CA GLY A 97 -15.44 -14.23 -18.44
C GLY A 97 -16.51 -14.47 -17.38
N THR A 98 -16.46 -13.79 -16.22
CA THR A 98 -17.44 -13.98 -15.14
C THR A 98 -18.67 -13.07 -15.30
N PRO A 99 -19.88 -13.53 -14.91
CA PRO A 99 -21.13 -12.77 -15.01
C PRO A 99 -21.27 -11.73 -13.88
N LEU A 100 -20.16 -11.10 -13.47
CA LEU A 100 -20.22 -10.00 -12.51
C LEU A 100 -21.06 -8.86 -13.11
N PRO A 101 -21.88 -8.17 -12.29
CA PRO A 101 -22.59 -6.97 -12.75
C PRO A 101 -21.60 -5.97 -13.39
N PRO A 102 -21.99 -5.31 -14.50
CA PRO A 102 -21.15 -4.30 -15.17
C PRO A 102 -20.87 -3.10 -14.28
#